data_AF-A0AB39SY47-F1
#
_entry.id   AF-A0AB39SY47-F1
#
_cell.length_a   1.000
_cell.length_b   1.000
_cell.length_c   1.000
_cell.angle_alpha   90.00
_cell.angle_beta   90.00
_cell.angle_gamma   90.00
#
_symmetry.space_group_name_H-M   'P 1'
#
loop_
_entity.id
_entity.type
_entity.pdbx_description
1 polymer ?
#
loop_
_entity_poly.entity_id
_entity_poly.type
_entity_poly.pdbx_seq_one_letter_code
_entity_poly.pdbx_strand_id
1 'polypeptide(L)'
;MSEPTQKYSISMPRDLAEAARARGGPSGLSAYVTAAVARQIERDDLNELIAVAEAEHGPVTDEEVQARRERLRRAREEQGGSTSGEASAA
;
A
#
# COMPACT_ATOMS: atom_id res chain seq x y z
N MET A 1 10.99 -14.47 15.76
CA MET A 1 11.88 -13.74 16.68
C MET A 1 12.39 -12.54 15.91
N SER A 2 11.96 -11.32 16.21
CA SER A 2 12.49 -10.14 15.53
C SER A 2 13.95 -9.95 15.93
N GLU A 3 14.83 -9.68 14.97
CA GLU A 3 16.21 -9.35 15.27
C GLU A 3 16.30 -8.13 16.20
N PRO A 4 17.28 -8.09 17.12
CA PRO A 4 17.46 -6.96 18.00
C PRO A 4 17.77 -5.69 17.21
N THR A 5 17.18 -4.56 17.58
CA THR A 5 17.43 -3.28 16.92
C THR A 5 18.88 -2.83 17.13
N GLN A 6 19.59 -2.55 16.04
CA GLN A 6 20.93 -1.97 16.07
C GLN A 6 20.89 -0.48 15.71
N LYS A 7 21.71 0.32 16.40
CA LYS A 7 21.84 1.76 16.12
C LYS A 7 22.76 1.99 14.94
N TYR A 8 22.25 2.62 13.90
CA TYR A 8 23.00 3.13 12.76
C TYR A 8 23.04 4.66 12.81
N SER A 9 24.16 5.27 12.41
CA SER A 9 24.32 6.73 12.37
C SER A 9 24.36 7.19 10.92
N ILE A 10 23.47 8.11 10.56
CA ILE A 10 23.39 8.70 9.22
C ILE A 10 23.35 10.23 9.33
N SER A 11 23.90 10.92 8.34
CA SER A 11 23.74 12.37 8.23
C SER A 11 22.42 12.69 7.55
N MET A 12 21.69 13.68 8.06
CA MET A 12 20.45 14.14 7.44
C MET A 12 20.28 15.66 7.62
N PRO A 13 19.60 16.33 6.67
CA PRO A 13 19.22 17.73 6.82
C PRO A 13 18.41 17.96 8.11
N ARG A 14 18.73 19.02 8.84
CA ARG A 14 18.14 19.30 10.15
C ARG A 14 16.62 19.52 10.05
N ASP A 15 16.19 20.27 9.06
CA ASP A 15 14.79 20.54 8.75
C ASP A 15 14.00 19.24 8.51
N LEU A 16 14.58 18.32 7.74
CA LEU A 16 13.98 17.00 7.51
C LEU A 16 13.89 16.18 8.80
N ALA A 17 14.94 16.21 9.64
CA ALA A 17 14.97 15.51 10.92
C ALA A 17 13.88 16.01 11.87
N GLU A 18 13.73 17.33 12.00
CA GLU A 18 12.71 17.94 12.85
C GLU A 18 11.31 17.67 12.32
N ALA A 19 11.09 17.75 11.00
CA ALA A 19 9.81 17.42 10.39
C ALA A 19 9.42 15.94 10.62
N ALA A 20 10.37 15.02 10.47
CA ALA A 20 10.17 13.61 10.75
C ALA A 20 9.90 13.35 12.24
N ARG A 21 10.65 14.02 13.14
CA ARG A 21 10.47 13.94 14.59
C ARG A 21 9.08 14.41 15.02
N ALA A 22 8.60 15.52 14.46
CA ALA A 22 7.26 16.04 14.74
C ALA A 22 6.15 15.07 14.28
N ARG A 23 6.32 14.44 13.11
CA ARG A 23 5.36 13.44 12.58
C ARG A 23 5.40 12.12 13.34
N GLY A 24 6.54 11.74 13.92
CA GLY A 24 6.72 10.52 14.70
C GLY A 24 6.07 10.53 16.08
N GLY A 25 5.60 11.69 16.55
CA GLY A 25 4.88 11.81 17.82
C GLY A 25 5.73 11.40 19.03
N PRO A 26 5.15 10.70 20.04
CA PRO A 26 5.84 10.31 21.26
C PRO A 26 7.09 9.44 21.03
N SER A 27 7.09 8.66 19.96
CA SER A 27 8.18 7.75 19.60
C SER A 27 9.29 8.44 18.78
N GLY A 28 9.09 9.71 18.40
CA GLY A 28 10.09 10.59 17.83
C GLY A 28 10.61 10.17 16.44
N LEU A 29 11.82 10.62 16.13
CA LEU A 29 12.45 10.50 14.81
C LEU A 29 12.65 9.04 14.37
N SER A 30 13.13 8.18 15.27
CA SER A 30 13.43 6.78 14.94
C SER A 30 12.20 6.03 14.48
N ALA A 31 11.07 6.17 15.17
CA ALA A 31 9.83 5.49 14.78
C ALA A 31 9.33 5.95 13.42
N TYR A 32 9.39 7.26 13.13
CA TYR A 32 9.01 7.78 11.83
C TYR A 32 9.91 7.23 10.72
N VAL A 33 11.23 7.26 10.93
CA VAL A 33 12.21 6.80 9.94
C VAL A 33 12.09 5.30 9.71
N THR A 34 12.00 4.48 10.77
CA THR A 34 11.82 3.03 10.64
C THR A 34 10.57 2.71 9.83
N ALA A 35 9.44 3.36 10.14
CA ALA A 35 8.20 3.13 9.39
C ALA A 35 8.29 3.61 7.94
N ALA A 36 8.99 4.72 7.68
CA ALA A 36 9.20 5.24 6.33
C ALA A 36 10.11 4.31 5.50
N VAL A 37 11.21 3.84 6.07
CA VAL A 37 12.14 2.91 5.42
C VAL A 37 11.46 1.58 5.15
N ALA A 38 10.71 1.03 6.10
CA ALA A 38 9.96 -0.22 5.89
C ALA A 38 8.97 -0.11 4.71
N ARG A 39 8.20 0.98 4.64
CA ARG A 39 7.30 1.24 3.51
C ARG A 39 8.03 1.43 2.18
N GLN A 40 9.23 2.00 2.22
CA GLN A 40 10.01 2.22 1.01
C GLN A 40 10.54 0.90 0.46
N ILE A 41 11.12 0.05 1.33
CA ILE A 41 11.58 -1.29 0.96
C ILE A 41 10.43 -2.11 0.36
N GLU A 42 9.27 -2.14 1.03
CA GLU A 42 8.10 -2.85 0.51
C GLU A 42 7.68 -2.35 -0.88
N ARG A 43 7.73 -1.04 -1.13
CA ARG A 43 7.42 -0.46 -2.44
C ARG A 43 8.46 -0.83 -3.49
N ASP A 44 9.74 -0.83 -3.12
CA ASP A 44 10.83 -1.18 -4.02
C ASP A 44 10.72 -2.67 -4.43
N ASP A 45 10.46 -3.55 -3.47
CA ASP A 45 10.20 -4.98 -3.70
C ASP A 45 8.97 -5.19 -4.61
N LEU A 46 7.88 -4.46 -4.36
CA LEU A 46 6.68 -4.52 -5.21
C LEU A 46 6.96 -4.03 -6.63
N ASN A 47 7.76 -2.97 -6.80
CA ASN A 47 8.14 -2.47 -8.12
C ASN A 47 8.98 -3.48 -8.88
N GLU A 48 9.88 -4.21 -8.20
CA GLU A 48 10.66 -5.28 -8.81
C GLU A 48 9.75 -6.40 -9.33
N LEU A 49 8.77 -6.83 -8.52
CA LEU A 49 7.78 -7.83 -8.93
C LEU A 49 6.92 -7.37 -10.11
N ILE A 50 6.49 -6.11 -10.10
CA ILE A 50 5.72 -5.51 -11.22
C ILE A 50 6.56 -5.51 -12.49
N ALA A 51 7.83 -5.11 -12.42
CA ALA A 51 8.71 -5.06 -13.58
C ALA A 51 8.89 -6.44 -14.24
N VAL A 52 9.00 -7.51 -13.44
CA VAL A 52 9.05 -8.89 -13.95
C VAL A 52 7.74 -9.25 -14.66
N ALA A 53 6.60 -8.97 -14.03
CA ALA A 53 5.28 -9.28 -14.61
C ALA A 53 5.02 -8.51 -15.92
N GLU A 54 5.41 -7.24 -15.99
CA GLU A 54 5.26 -6.42 -17.20
C GLU A 54 6.19 -6.87 -18.33
N ALA A 55 7.38 -7.40 -18.01
CA ALA A 55 8.26 -7.99 -19.01
C ALA A 55 7.66 -9.25 -19.66
N GLU A 56 6.89 -10.04 -18.90
CA GLU A 56 6.24 -11.26 -19.38
C GLU A 56 4.91 -11.01 -20.09
N HIS A 57 4.13 -10.04 -19.62
CA HIS A 57 2.73 -9.83 -20.06
C HIS A 57 2.49 -8.52 -20.81
N GLY A 58 3.45 -7.62 -20.82
CA GLY A 58 3.28 -6.23 -21.26
C GLY A 58 2.80 -5.31 -20.13
N PRO A 59 2.90 -3.99 -20.32
CA PRO A 59 2.52 -3.01 -19.32
C PRO A 59 1.01 -3.01 -19.08
N VAL A 60 0.60 -2.76 -17.83
CA VAL A 60 -0.82 -2.64 -17.49
C VAL A 60 -1.31 -1.23 -17.78
N THR A 61 -2.28 -1.08 -18.67
CA THR A 61 -2.82 0.23 -19.05
C THR A 61 -3.93 0.70 -18.10
N ASP A 62 -4.09 2.03 -17.98
CA ASP A 62 -5.17 2.61 -17.18
C ASP A 62 -6.55 2.20 -17.72
N GLU A 63 -6.73 2.09 -19.04
CA GLU A 63 -7.99 1.63 -19.63
C GLU A 63 -8.35 0.21 -19.18
N GLU A 64 -7.38 -0.72 -19.16
CA GLU A 64 -7.58 -2.10 -18.71
C GLU A 64 -7.97 -2.16 -17.24
N VAL A 65 -7.31 -1.36 -16.40
CA VAL A 65 -7.64 -1.26 -14.97
C VAL A 65 -9.05 -0.74 -14.76
N GLN A 66 -9.45 0.33 -15.47
CA GLN A 66 -10.80 0.88 -15.36
C GLN A 66 -11.86 -0.09 -15.86
N ALA A 67 -11.63 -0.74 -17.01
CA ALA A 67 -12.53 -1.75 -17.54
C ALA A 67 -12.70 -2.93 -16.55
N ARG A 68 -11.61 -3.35 -15.89
CA ARG A 68 -11.67 -4.42 -14.87
C ARG A 68 -12.41 -3.96 -13.62
N ARG A 69 -12.17 -2.75 -13.12
CA ARG A 69 -12.86 -2.16 -11.96
C ARG A 69 -14.37 -2.08 -12.19
N GLU A 70 -14.78 -1.64 -13.38
CA GLU A 70 -16.19 -1.55 -13.75
C GLU A 70 -16.87 -2.92 -13.75
N ARG A 71 -16.22 -3.94 -14.33
CA ARG A 71 -16.73 -5.32 -14.29
C ARG A 71 -16.87 -5.84 -12.86
N LEU A 72 -15.91 -5.56 -11.98
CA LEU A 72 -15.97 -5.97 -10.57
C LEU A 72 -17.09 -5.27 -9.80
N ARG A 73 -17.33 -3.98 -10.08
CA ARG A 73 -18.44 -3.21 -9.50
C ARG A 73 -19.79 -3.80 -9.89
N ARG A 74 -20.02 -4.04 -11.19
CA ARG A 74 -21.27 -4.66 -11.69
C ARG A 74 -21.52 -6.03 -11.07
N ALA A 75 -20.50 -6.88 -11.03
CA ALA A 75 -20.62 -8.21 -10.41
C ALA A 75 -20.99 -8.14 -8.91
N ARG A 76 -20.54 -7.11 -8.17
CA ARG A 76 -20.93 -6.91 -6.76
C ARG A 76 -22.37 -6.43 -6.61
N GLU A 77 -22.83 -5.57 -7.51
CA GLU A 77 -24.22 -5.09 -7.53
C GLU A 77 -25.20 -6.24 -7.82
N GLU A 78 -24.86 -7.10 -8.79
CA GLU A 78 -25.63 -8.29 -9.13
C GLU A 78 -25.69 -9.30 -7.96
N GLN A 79 -24.60 -9.44 -7.19
CA GLN A 79 -24.57 -10.29 -5.98
C GLN A 79 -25.33 -9.68 -4.80
N GLY A 80 -25.29 -8.35 -4.62
CA GLY A 80 -26.03 -7.64 -3.57
C GLY A 80 -27.54 -7.55 -3.82
N GLY A 81 -27.98 -7.62 -5.09
CA GLY A 81 -29.40 -7.68 -5.45
C GLY A 81 -30.05 -9.04 -5.16
N SER A 82 -29.26 -10.11 -5.03
CA SER A 82 -29.75 -11.46 -4.72
C SER A 82 -30.18 -11.63 -3.25
N THR A 83 -29.71 -10.81 -2.32
CA THR A 83 -30.03 -10.94 -0.88
C THR A 83 -31.21 -10.07 -0.43
N SER A 84 -31.68 -9.14 -1.26
CA SER A 84 -32.83 -8.27 -0.95
C SER A 84 -34.18 -8.76 -1.50
N GLY A 85 -34.21 -9.84 -2.29
CA GLY A 85 -35.43 -10.37 -2.92
C GLY A 85 -36.24 -11.37 -2.10
N GLU A 86 -35.66 -11.96 -1.04
CA GLU A 86 -36.31 -13.04 -0.26
C GLU A 86 -37.05 -12.56 1.01
N ALA A 87 -36.93 -11.29 1.41
CA ALA A 87 -37.55 -10.79 2.65
C ALA A 87 -38.97 -10.20 2.49
N SER A 88 -39.64 -10.38 1.33
CA SER A 88 -40.97 -9.81 1.06
C SER A 88 -42.09 -10.85 0.86
N ALA A 89 -41.92 -12.07 1.38
CA ALA A 89 -42.97 -13.09 1.39
C ALA A 89 -43.02 -13.84 2.74
N ALA A 90 -43.58 -13.18 3.76
CA ALA A 90 -44.06 -13.82 5.00
C ALA A 90 -45.20 -12.99 5.59
#